data_AF-A0A539DBT6-F1
#
_entry.id   AF-A0A539DBT6-F1
#
_cell.length_a   1.000
_cell.length_b   1.000
_cell.length_c   1.000
_cell.angle_alpha   90.00
_cell.angle_beta   90.00
_cell.angle_gamma   90.00
#
_symmetry.space_group_name_H-M   'P 1'
#
loop_
_entity.id
_entity.type
_entity.pdbx_description
1 polymer ?
#
loop_
_entity_poly.entity_id
_entity_poly.type
_entity_poly.pdbx_seq_one_letter_code
_entity_poly.pdbx_strand_id
1 'polypeptide(L)'
;MRRLAFAAVTLVGLAGCGFTPLYGETAVGGSLSRIAVTTQDDRLGYRVREQLEDALGRDGAQAPLWRLETTLEQSRRPLGRRIDDTATRYELTVRGAWTLTPTGGGSPVSGVETVTTTYAAADQPFAAIAAQQDGEERAAAELARLIRLDLMRALLARP
;
A
#
# COMPACT_ATOMS: atom_id res chain seq x y z
N MET A 1 -43.46 -16.77 -29.96
CA MET A 1 -43.51 -16.31 -28.55
C MET A 1 -42.54 -17.07 -27.62
N ARG A 2 -42.39 -18.40 -27.72
CA ARG A 2 -41.46 -19.20 -26.87
C ARG A 2 -39.95 -18.90 -27.04
N ARG A 3 -39.50 -18.42 -28.21
CA ARG A 3 -38.09 -18.10 -28.48
C ARG A 3 -37.64 -16.74 -27.91
N LEU A 4 -38.58 -15.80 -27.75
CA LEU A 4 -38.31 -14.48 -27.14
C LEU A 4 -38.09 -14.58 -25.63
N ALA A 5 -38.78 -15.52 -24.96
CA ALA A 5 -38.59 -15.78 -23.53
C ALA A 5 -37.18 -16.32 -23.20
N PHE A 6 -36.59 -17.11 -24.11
CA PHE A 6 -35.25 -17.68 -23.91
C PHE A 6 -34.13 -16.63 -24.05
N ALA A 7 -34.32 -15.62 -24.91
CA ALA A 7 -33.36 -14.54 -25.11
C ALA A 7 -33.34 -13.52 -23.95
N ALA A 8 -34.48 -13.35 -23.25
CA ALA A 8 -34.57 -12.46 -22.09
C ALA A 8 -33.86 -13.04 -20.85
N VAL A 9 -33.89 -14.36 -20.67
CA VAL A 9 -33.24 -15.04 -19.54
C VAL A 9 -31.71 -15.04 -19.67
N THR A 10 -31.17 -15.11 -20.90
CA THR A 10 -29.72 -15.04 -21.11
C THR A 10 -29.14 -13.65 -20.85
N LEU A 11 -29.92 -12.57 -21.02
CA LEU A 11 -29.43 -11.20 -20.83
C LEU A 11 -29.24 -10.83 -19.34
N VAL A 12 -30.05 -11.40 -18.44
CA VAL A 12 -29.94 -11.17 -16.98
C VAL A 12 -28.75 -11.94 -16.38
N GLY A 13 -28.32 -13.03 -17.00
CA GLY A 13 -27.14 -13.80 -16.56
C GLY A 13 -25.80 -13.09 -16.75
N LEU A 14 -25.73 -12.08 -17.63
CA LEU A 14 -24.49 -11.34 -17.92
C LEU A 14 -24.24 -10.16 -16.96
N ALA A 15 -25.25 -9.69 -16.22
CA ALA A 15 -25.10 -8.65 -15.20
C ALA A 15 -24.67 -9.22 -13.82
N GLY A 16 -24.47 -10.53 -13.71
CA GLY A 16 -24.35 -11.25 -12.44
C GLY A 16 -22.95 -11.52 -11.92
N CYS A 17 -21.87 -11.03 -12.55
CA CYS A 17 -20.51 -11.34 -12.08
C CYS A 17 -20.11 -10.62 -10.76
N GLY A 18 -21.01 -9.83 -10.14
CA GLY A 18 -20.77 -9.24 -8.83
C GLY A 18 -19.67 -8.15 -8.79
N PHE A 19 -19.31 -7.59 -9.94
CA PHE A 19 -18.36 -6.48 -10.02
C PHE A 19 -19.03 -5.18 -9.57
N THR A 20 -18.74 -4.76 -8.34
CA THR A 20 -19.12 -3.43 -7.85
C THR A 20 -18.15 -2.40 -8.41
N PRO A 21 -18.62 -1.33 -9.09
CA PRO A 21 -17.74 -0.32 -9.66
C PRO A 21 -16.99 0.42 -8.55
N LEU A 22 -15.65 0.46 -8.66
CA LEU A 22 -14.76 1.12 -7.69
C LEU A 22 -15.04 2.62 -7.54
N TYR A 23 -15.54 3.26 -8.60
CA TYR A 23 -15.84 4.69 -8.66
C TYR A 23 -17.23 5.06 -8.11
N GLY A 24 -18.07 4.08 -7.75
CA GLY A 24 -19.25 4.34 -6.94
C GLY A 24 -18.79 4.53 -5.50
N GLU A 25 -19.30 5.56 -4.80
CA GLU A 25 -18.98 5.80 -3.39
C GLU A 25 -19.30 4.54 -2.56
N THR A 26 -18.28 3.75 -2.28
CA THR A 26 -18.40 2.63 -1.35
C THR A 26 -18.24 3.19 0.06
N ALA A 27 -19.08 2.72 0.99
CA ALA A 27 -19.00 3.13 2.41
C ALA A 27 -17.60 2.91 3.02
N VAL A 28 -16.82 1.99 2.46
CA VAL A 28 -15.43 1.71 2.84
C VAL A 28 -14.46 2.78 2.34
N GLY A 29 -14.61 3.30 1.11
CA GLY A 29 -13.74 4.35 0.58
C GLY A 29 -13.80 5.65 1.39
N GLY A 30 -15.00 6.03 1.84
CA GLY A 30 -15.19 7.23 2.66
C GLY A 30 -14.66 7.15 4.10
N SER A 31 -14.41 5.94 4.63
CA SER A 31 -13.78 5.77 5.96
C SER A 31 -12.26 5.83 5.87
N LEU A 32 -11.68 5.33 4.77
CA LEU A 32 -10.24 5.35 4.52
C LEU A 32 -9.68 6.76 4.31
N SER A 33 -10.42 7.64 3.64
CA SER A 33 -10.00 9.03 3.40
C SER A 33 -9.86 9.88 4.69
N ARG A 34 -10.41 9.39 5.81
CA ARG A 34 -10.33 10.02 7.15
C ARG A 34 -9.31 9.35 8.08
N ILE A 35 -8.35 8.62 7.53
CA ILE A 35 -7.22 8.07 8.28
C ILE A 35 -6.05 9.06 8.20
N ALA A 36 -5.68 9.67 9.31
CA ALA A 36 -4.47 10.50 9.39
C ALA A 36 -3.24 9.61 9.55
N VAL A 37 -2.23 9.79 8.69
CA VAL A 37 -1.02 8.96 8.67
C VAL A 37 0.14 9.70 9.36
N THR A 38 0.79 9.02 10.30
CA THR A 38 2.00 9.48 10.99
C THR A 38 3.10 8.45 10.81
N THR A 39 4.28 8.90 10.40
CA THR A 39 5.45 8.05 10.17
C THR A 39 6.67 8.66 10.86
N GLN A 40 7.76 7.91 10.98
CA GLN A 40 9.05 8.46 11.42
C GLN A 40 9.59 9.56 10.48
N ASP A 41 10.39 10.48 11.04
CA ASP A 41 10.94 11.65 10.34
C ASP A 41 12.26 11.32 9.61
N ASP A 42 12.15 10.48 8.59
CA ASP A 42 13.23 10.20 7.65
C ASP A 42 12.69 10.17 6.20
N ARG A 43 13.59 10.05 5.21
CA ARG A 43 13.21 10.03 3.79
C ARG A 43 12.23 8.90 3.46
N LEU A 44 12.45 7.71 4.02
CA LEU A 44 11.61 6.54 3.76
C LEU A 44 10.23 6.71 4.40
N GLY A 45 10.18 7.21 5.63
CA GLY A 45 8.98 7.61 6.35
C GLY A 45 8.15 8.61 5.54
N TYR A 46 8.79 9.67 5.05
CA TYR A 46 8.12 10.64 4.16
C TYR A 46 7.53 9.97 2.91
N ARG A 47 8.30 9.11 2.22
CA ARG A 47 7.82 8.43 1.01
C ARG A 47 6.67 7.48 1.29
N VAL A 48 6.75 6.68 2.36
CA VAL A 48 5.66 5.78 2.74
C VAL A 48 4.42 6.57 3.16
N ARG A 49 4.59 7.68 3.89
CA ARG A 49 3.47 8.57 4.24
C ARG A 49 2.76 9.12 3.01
N GLU A 50 3.53 9.66 2.06
CA GLU A 50 3.01 10.17 0.79
C GLU A 50 2.24 9.10 0.02
N GLN A 51 2.81 7.90 -0.13
CA GLN A 51 2.16 6.78 -0.81
C GLN A 51 0.92 6.26 -0.08
N LEU A 52 0.91 6.27 1.27
CA LEU A 52 -0.25 5.90 2.07
C LEU A 52 -1.36 6.94 1.96
N GLU A 53 -1.05 8.23 2.07
CA GLU A 53 -2.02 9.32 1.95
C GLU A 53 -2.71 9.30 0.57
N ASP A 54 -1.93 9.07 -0.50
CA ASP A 54 -2.45 8.91 -1.87
C ASP A 54 -3.33 7.65 -2.00
N ALA A 55 -2.82 6.50 -1.57
CA ALA A 55 -3.54 5.22 -1.69
C ALA A 55 -4.84 5.17 -0.85
N LEU A 56 -4.89 5.92 0.26
CA LEU A 56 -6.08 6.07 1.11
C LEU A 56 -7.03 7.17 0.62
N GLY A 57 -6.58 8.04 -0.30
CA GLY A 57 -7.35 9.19 -0.76
C GLY A 57 -7.62 10.19 0.38
N ARG A 58 -6.61 10.50 1.19
CA ARG A 58 -6.74 11.35 2.38
C ARG A 58 -7.36 12.72 2.03
N ASP A 59 -8.49 13.05 2.65
CA ASP A 59 -9.11 14.37 2.54
C ASP A 59 -8.73 15.28 3.73
N GLY A 60 -7.66 16.05 3.57
CA GLY A 60 -7.15 16.96 4.60
C GLY A 60 -8.18 17.97 5.16
N ALA A 61 -9.28 18.25 4.47
CA ALA A 61 -10.32 19.15 4.95
C ALA A 61 -11.22 18.52 6.03
N GLN A 62 -11.28 17.19 6.08
CA GLN A 62 -12.10 16.45 7.05
C GLN A 62 -11.30 16.06 8.29
N ALA A 63 -11.97 16.13 9.45
CA ALA A 63 -11.42 15.66 10.71
C ALA A 63 -11.16 14.14 10.65
N PRO A 64 -10.01 13.66 11.15
CA PRO A 64 -9.67 12.24 11.09
C PRO A 64 -10.52 11.42 12.07
N LEU A 65 -11.01 10.28 11.58
CA LEU A 65 -11.67 9.25 12.42
C LEU A 65 -10.67 8.24 12.98
N TRP A 66 -9.53 8.09 12.31
CA TRP A 66 -8.48 7.15 12.69
C TRP A 66 -7.12 7.81 12.57
N ARG A 67 -6.18 7.36 13.40
CA ARG A 67 -4.75 7.66 13.28
C ARG A 67 -4.01 6.38 12.95
N LEU A 68 -3.25 6.39 11.87
CA LEU A 68 -2.35 5.32 11.47
C LEU A 68 -0.93 5.75 11.80
N GLU A 69 -0.30 5.06 12.74
CA GLU A 69 1.11 5.24 13.07
C GLU A 69 1.91 4.11 12.42
N THR A 70 3.00 4.44 11.73
CA THR A 70 3.88 3.44 11.10
C THR A 70 5.34 3.59 11.52
N THR A 71 5.98 2.46 11.83
CA THR A 71 7.41 2.34 12.08
C THR A 71 8.03 1.47 10.99
N LEU A 72 9.09 1.97 10.37
CA LEU A 72 9.71 1.39 9.19
C LEU A 72 11.16 0.98 9.48
N GLU A 73 11.50 -0.21 9.06
CA GLU A 73 12.86 -0.75 9.11
C GLU A 73 13.31 -1.10 7.69
N GLN A 74 14.47 -0.59 7.29
CA GLN A 74 15.07 -0.84 5.99
C GLN A 74 16.33 -1.68 6.14
N SER A 75 16.46 -2.71 5.30
CA SER A 75 17.69 -3.51 5.21
C SER A 75 18.07 -3.70 3.75
N ARG A 76 19.39 -3.71 3.47
CA ARG A 76 19.93 -3.92 2.12
C ARG A 76 20.92 -5.07 2.15
N ARG A 77 20.77 -6.01 1.22
CA ARG A 77 21.65 -7.17 1.07
C ARG A 77 22.22 -7.21 -0.35
N PRO A 78 23.55 -7.34 -0.53
CA PRO A 78 24.12 -7.52 -1.86
C PRO A 78 23.74 -8.89 -2.44
N LEU A 79 23.33 -8.89 -3.71
CA LEU A 79 23.04 -10.07 -4.51
C LEU A 79 24.04 -10.16 -5.67
N GLY A 80 24.79 -11.26 -5.72
CA GLY A 80 25.77 -11.52 -6.77
C GLY A 80 27.02 -10.64 -6.65
N ARG A 81 28.19 -11.27 -6.56
CA ARG A 81 29.49 -10.59 -6.45
C ARG A 81 30.22 -10.72 -7.78
N ARG A 82 30.72 -9.61 -8.33
CA ARG A 82 31.70 -9.67 -9.44
C ARG A 82 33.04 -10.21 -8.93
N ILE A 83 33.92 -10.55 -9.86
CA ILE A 83 35.29 -11.03 -9.56
C ILE A 83 36.07 -9.99 -8.74
N ASP A 84 35.73 -8.71 -8.88
CA ASP A 84 36.31 -7.57 -8.16
C ASP A 84 35.62 -7.28 -6.81
N ASP A 85 34.77 -8.20 -6.33
CA ASP A 85 34.01 -8.09 -5.09
C ASP A 85 32.87 -7.06 -5.08
N THR A 86 32.60 -6.40 -6.21
CA THR A 86 31.51 -5.41 -6.31
C THR A 86 30.16 -6.11 -6.49
N ALA A 87 29.18 -5.76 -5.66
CA ALA A 87 27.81 -6.26 -5.81
C ALA A 87 27.18 -5.71 -7.10
N THR A 88 26.60 -6.57 -7.93
CA THR A 88 25.93 -6.14 -9.18
C THR A 88 24.47 -5.75 -8.97
N ARG A 89 23.87 -6.26 -7.89
CA ARG A 89 22.48 -6.02 -7.53
C ARG A 89 22.37 -5.97 -6.02
N TYR A 90 21.40 -5.22 -5.53
CA TYR A 90 21.02 -5.20 -4.13
C TYR A 90 19.57 -5.65 -4.00
N GLU A 91 19.32 -6.45 -2.99
CA GLU A 91 18.01 -6.70 -2.42
C GLU A 91 17.75 -5.64 -1.35
N LEU A 92 16.60 -4.99 -1.43
CA LEU A 92 16.09 -4.01 -0.49
C LEU A 92 14.85 -4.61 0.16
N THR A 93 14.91 -4.83 1.47
CA THR A 93 13.76 -5.28 2.26
C THR A 93 13.32 -4.16 3.19
N VAL A 94 12.05 -3.77 3.09
CA VAL A 94 11.40 -2.76 3.92
C VAL A 94 10.31 -3.45 4.74
N ARG A 95 10.40 -3.35 6.05
CA ARG A 95 9.40 -3.84 7.00
C ARG A 95 8.65 -2.65 7.57
N GLY A 96 7.32 -2.65 7.46
CA GLY A 96 6.46 -1.60 8.02
C GLY A 96 5.53 -2.17 9.07
N ALA A 97 5.82 -1.90 10.34
CA ALA A 97 4.88 -2.13 11.42
C ALA A 97 3.92 -0.94 11.51
N TRP A 98 2.64 -1.21 11.69
CA TRP A 98 1.64 -0.15 11.74
C TRP A 98 0.61 -0.39 12.84
N THR A 99 0.04 0.70 13.36
CA THR A 99 -1.03 0.70 14.37
C THR A 99 -2.10 1.70 13.99
N LEU A 100 -3.34 1.23 13.87
CA LEU A 100 -4.53 2.01 13.58
C LEU A 100 -5.34 2.23 14.86
N THR A 101 -5.49 3.49 15.26
CA THR A 101 -6.17 3.90 16.49
C THR A 101 -7.40 4.77 16.18
N PRO A 102 -8.61 4.43 16.65
CA PRO A 102 -9.79 5.26 16.50
C PRO A 102 -9.68 6.55 17.33
N THR A 103 -10.06 7.70 16.78
CA THR A 103 -10.00 8.99 17.49
C THR A 103 -11.09 9.15 18.55
N GLY A 104 -12.23 8.46 18.39
CA GLY A 104 -13.36 8.47 19.34
C GLY A 104 -13.21 7.55 20.54
N GLY A 105 -12.07 6.89 20.71
CA GLY A 105 -11.86 5.85 21.72
C GLY A 105 -12.30 4.47 21.22
N GLY A 106 -11.47 3.45 21.48
CA GLY A 106 -11.67 2.09 21.01
C GLY A 106 -10.35 1.33 20.94
N SER A 107 -10.41 0.03 20.71
CA SER A 107 -9.21 -0.81 20.66
C SER A 107 -8.39 -0.51 19.39
N PRO A 108 -7.07 -0.28 19.51
CA PRO A 108 -6.20 -0.18 18.36
C PRO A 108 -6.08 -1.53 17.67
N VAL A 109 -5.82 -1.52 16.35
CA VAL A 109 -5.42 -2.71 15.60
C VAL A 109 -4.03 -2.47 15.03
N SER A 110 -3.17 -3.47 15.12
CA SER A 110 -1.82 -3.41 14.58
C SER A 110 -1.60 -4.55 13.59
N GLY A 111 -0.65 -4.32 12.70
CA GLY A 111 -0.22 -5.29 11.71
C GLY A 111 1.22 -5.01 11.30
N VAL A 112 1.80 -5.92 10.53
CA VAL A 112 3.14 -5.75 9.98
C VAL A 112 3.17 -6.26 8.56
N GLU A 113 3.66 -5.42 7.67
CA GLU A 113 3.88 -5.77 6.27
C GLU A 113 5.37 -5.76 5.94
N THR A 114 5.78 -6.55 4.96
CA THR A 114 7.17 -6.61 4.51
C THR A 114 7.23 -6.72 3.00
N VAL A 115 8.05 -5.86 2.40
CA VAL A 115 8.27 -5.79 0.97
C VAL A 115 9.74 -6.02 0.68
N THR A 116 10.01 -6.87 -0.31
CA THR A 116 11.35 -7.07 -0.84
C THR A 116 11.36 -6.68 -2.32
N THR A 117 12.31 -5.83 -2.69
CA THR A 117 12.55 -5.39 -4.07
C THR A 117 14.03 -5.46 -4.39
N THR A 118 14.39 -5.42 -5.67
CA THR A 118 15.80 -5.34 -6.07
C THR A 118 16.06 -4.11 -6.93
N TYR A 119 17.30 -3.62 -6.89
CA TYR A 119 17.81 -2.59 -7.79
C TYR A 119 19.23 -2.93 -8.23
N ALA A 120 19.59 -2.51 -9.45
CA ALA A 120 20.93 -2.73 -9.99
C ALA A 120 21.92 -1.77 -9.33
N ALA A 121 23.10 -2.28 -8.99
CA ALA A 121 24.22 -1.41 -8.66
C ALA A 121 24.73 -0.73 -9.94
N ALA A 122 25.29 0.46 -9.80
CA ALA A 122 25.94 1.16 -10.90
C ALA A 122 27.36 1.57 -10.52
N ASP A 123 28.28 1.51 -11.48
CA ASP A 123 29.68 1.87 -11.25
C ASP A 123 29.84 3.39 -11.07
N GLN A 124 28.93 4.18 -11.65
CA GLN A 124 28.89 5.63 -11.44
C GLN A 124 28.17 5.96 -10.12
N PRO A 125 28.75 6.81 -9.26
CA PRO A 125 28.22 7.07 -7.92
C PRO A 125 26.82 7.71 -7.94
N PHE A 126 26.57 8.62 -8.90
CA PHE A 126 25.25 9.23 -9.06
C PHE A 126 24.20 8.19 -9.46
N ALA A 127 24.51 7.34 -10.44
CA ALA A 127 23.60 6.29 -10.90
C ALA A 127 23.30 5.27 -9.79
N ALA A 128 24.25 4.99 -8.91
CA ALA A 128 24.06 4.10 -7.76
C ALA A 128 23.05 4.68 -6.76
N ILE A 129 23.16 5.98 -6.45
CA ILE A 129 22.22 6.69 -5.58
C ILE A 129 20.83 6.72 -6.23
N ALA A 130 20.73 7.05 -7.51
CA ALA A 130 19.47 7.10 -8.24
C ALA A 130 18.76 5.73 -8.25
N ALA A 131 19.51 4.64 -8.49
CA ALA A 131 18.96 3.29 -8.48
C ALA A 131 18.48 2.85 -7.08
N GLN A 132 19.21 3.24 -6.02
CA GLN A 132 18.76 3.00 -4.65
C GLN A 132 17.47 3.76 -4.35
N GLN A 133 17.39 5.02 -4.74
CA GLN A 133 16.22 5.88 -4.51
C GLN A 133 14.98 5.37 -5.24
N ASP A 134 15.13 4.91 -6.49
CA ASP A 134 14.07 4.23 -7.24
C ASP A 134 13.60 2.95 -6.51
N GLY A 135 14.54 2.14 -6.02
CA GLY A 135 14.22 0.96 -5.22
C GLY A 135 13.40 1.29 -3.97
N GLU A 136 13.78 2.35 -3.26
CA GLU A 136 13.06 2.84 -2.08
C GLU A 136 11.65 3.34 -2.42
N GLU A 137 11.49 4.07 -3.52
CA GLU A 137 10.18 4.57 -3.96
C GLU A 137 9.24 3.42 -4.37
N ARG A 138 9.75 2.43 -5.11
CA ARG A 138 8.98 1.22 -5.46
C ARG A 138 8.61 0.40 -4.23
N ALA A 139 9.53 0.26 -3.27
CA ALA A 139 9.26 -0.45 -2.02
C ALA A 139 8.20 0.29 -1.17
N ALA A 140 8.27 1.62 -1.10
CA ALA A 140 7.30 2.43 -0.38
C ALA A 140 5.89 2.32 -0.99
N ALA A 141 5.78 2.40 -2.33
CA ALA A 141 4.50 2.25 -3.03
C ALA A 141 3.87 0.86 -2.83
N GLU A 142 4.69 -0.20 -2.88
CA GLU A 142 4.25 -1.56 -2.59
C GLU A 142 3.78 -1.72 -1.14
N LEU A 143 4.57 -1.20 -0.19
CA LEU A 143 4.26 -1.30 1.24
C LEU A 143 2.96 -0.57 1.56
N ALA A 144 2.77 0.62 1.02
CA ALA A 144 1.53 1.38 1.17
C ALA A 144 0.31 0.60 0.65
N ARG A 145 0.46 -0.11 -0.47
CA ARG A 145 -0.61 -0.93 -1.04
C ARG A 145 -0.98 -2.12 -0.15
N LEU A 146 0.02 -2.81 0.40
CA LEU A 146 -0.19 -3.94 1.31
C LEU A 146 -0.84 -3.46 2.62
N ILE A 147 -0.32 -2.39 3.22
CA ILE A 147 -0.91 -1.79 4.44
C ILE A 147 -2.36 -1.39 4.17
N ARG A 148 -2.66 -0.73 3.04
CA ARG A 148 -4.03 -0.37 2.69
C ARG A 148 -4.95 -1.60 2.60
N LEU A 149 -4.48 -2.68 2.00
CA LEU A 149 -5.24 -3.92 1.89
C LEU A 149 -5.53 -4.52 3.27
N ASP A 150 -4.55 -4.54 4.16
CA ASP A 150 -4.74 -5.08 5.51
C ASP A 150 -5.62 -4.17 6.38
N LEU A 151 -5.53 -2.85 6.20
CA LEU A 151 -6.46 -1.89 6.81
C LEU A 151 -7.91 -2.13 6.37
N MET A 152 -8.15 -2.33 5.06
CA MET A 152 -9.47 -2.67 4.55
C MET A 152 -10.01 -3.94 5.20
N ARG A 153 -9.17 -4.97 5.29
CA ARG A 153 -9.53 -6.24 5.94
C ARG A 153 -9.85 -6.05 7.43
N ALA A 154 -9.00 -5.31 8.15
CA ALA A 154 -9.17 -5.04 9.57
C ALA A 154 -10.45 -4.25 9.87
N LEU A 155 -10.79 -3.28 9.02
CA LEU A 155 -12.01 -2.47 9.18
C LEU A 155 -13.28 -3.26 8.84
N LEU A 156 -13.24 -4.15 7.85
CA LEU A 156 -14.38 -5.03 7.52
C LEU A 156 -14.65 -6.10 8.59
N ALA A 157 -13.62 -6.54 9.32
CA ALA A 157 -13.76 -7.54 10.37
C ALA A 157 -14.37 -6.98 11.68
N ARG A 158 -14.53 -5.66 11.79
CA ARG A 158 -15.17 -5.03 12.96
C ARG A 158 -16.69 -4.95 12.73
N PRO A 159 -17.52 -5.48 13.66
CA PRO A 159 -18.98 -5.41 13.57
C PRO A 159 -19.51 -4.00 13.85
#